data_AF-U2Z4W3-F1
#
_entry.id   AF-U2Z4W3-F1
#
_cell.length_a   1.000
_cell.length_b   1.000
_cell.length_c   1.000
_cell.angle_alpha   90.00
_cell.angle_beta   90.00
_cell.angle_gamma   90.00
#
_symmetry.space_group_name_H-M   'P 1'
#
loop_
_entity.id
_entity.type
_entity.pdbx_description
1 polymer ?
#
loop_
_entity_poly.entity_id
_entity_poly.type
_entity_poly.pdbx_seq_one_letter_code
_entity_poly.pdbx_strand_id
1 'polypeptide(L)'
;MSEPKKRFIAGAVCPACSAQDTIKMWDEDGTPHRECVACGYADTLNAQGQSVPKELGTRVNRAEPKPAASKGQPVQFFPNPKLKK
;
A
#
# COMPACT_ATOMS: atom_id res chain seq x y z
N MET A 1 12.98 18.68 -3.44
CA MET A 1 11.60 18.18 -3.44
C MET A 1 10.85 19.05 -2.44
N SER A 2 9.89 19.86 -2.89
CA SER A 2 9.13 20.72 -1.98
C SER A 2 8.16 19.87 -1.18
N GLU A 3 8.23 19.97 0.15
CA GLU A 3 7.26 19.31 1.03
C GLU A 3 5.86 19.94 0.84
N PRO A 4 4.79 19.14 0.67
CA PRO A 4 3.47 19.66 0.39
C PRO A 4 2.91 20.46 1.58
N LYS A 5 2.44 21.69 1.31
CA LYS A 5 1.90 22.58 2.33
C LYS A 5 0.52 22.10 2.81
N LYS A 6 0.47 21.61 4.05
CA LYS A 6 -0.78 21.21 4.74
C LYS A 6 -1.60 22.44 5.15
N ARG A 7 -2.91 22.44 4.85
CA ARG A 7 -3.87 23.50 5.17
C ARG A 7 -5.02 22.98 6.04
N PHE A 8 -5.45 23.72 7.06
CA PHE A 8 -6.62 23.34 7.83
C PHE A 8 -7.93 23.58 7.06
N ILE A 9 -8.93 22.72 7.29
CA ILE A 9 -10.28 22.89 6.77
C ILE A 9 -11.19 23.39 7.90
N ALA A 10 -11.61 24.65 7.82
CA ALA A 10 -12.56 25.23 8.76
C ALA A 10 -13.97 24.64 8.55
N GLY A 11 -14.67 24.35 9.65
CA GLY A 11 -15.99 23.73 9.68
C GLY A 11 -16.00 22.23 9.42
N ALA A 12 -14.85 21.59 9.17
CA ALA A 12 -14.79 20.16 8.92
C ALA A 12 -14.87 19.36 10.22
N VAL A 13 -15.73 18.34 10.23
CA VAL A 13 -15.83 17.37 11.33
C VAL A 13 -15.05 16.11 10.96
N CYS A 14 -14.18 15.64 11.85
CA CYS A 14 -13.44 14.41 11.65
C CYS A 14 -14.39 13.19 11.61
N PRO A 15 -14.36 12.35 10.57
CA PRO A 15 -15.24 11.17 10.49
C PRO A 15 -14.87 10.06 11.49
N ALA A 16 -13.66 10.09 12.07
CA ALA A 16 -13.19 9.07 12.99
C ALA A 16 -13.45 9.40 14.48
N CYS A 17 -13.28 10.66 14.88
CA CYS A 17 -13.42 11.08 16.29
C CYS A 17 -14.45 12.19 16.52
N SER A 18 -15.13 12.65 15.46
CA SER A 18 -16.15 13.71 15.51
C SER A 18 -15.65 15.09 15.99
N ALA A 19 -14.33 15.28 16.09
CA ALA A 19 -13.76 16.57 16.46
C ALA A 19 -13.85 17.56 15.29
N GLN A 20 -14.31 18.79 15.58
CA GLN A 20 -14.45 19.87 14.62
C GLN A 20 -13.13 20.63 14.44
N ASP A 21 -12.86 21.14 13.23
CA ASP A 21 -11.70 21.98 12.90
C ASP A 21 -10.34 21.29 13.11
N THR A 22 -10.32 19.96 13.06
CA THR A 22 -9.10 19.15 13.28
C THR A 22 -8.50 18.58 11.99
N ILE A 23 -9.13 18.80 10.84
CA ILE A 23 -8.70 18.22 9.57
C ILE A 23 -7.73 19.16 8.84
N LYS A 24 -6.59 18.61 8.43
CA LYS A 24 -5.62 19.21 7.51
C LYS A 24 -5.72 18.52 6.16
N MET A 25 -5.61 19.27 5.06
CA MET A 25 -5.61 18.78 3.69
C MET A 25 -4.36 19.25 2.95
N TRP A 26 -3.80 18.40 2.10
CA TRP A 26 -2.70 18.73 1.20
C TRP A 26 -2.82 17.93 -0.10
N ASP A 27 -2.06 18.31 -1.11
CA ASP A 27 -1.92 17.56 -2.35
C ASP A 27 -0.50 16.97 -2.38
N GLU A 28 -0.40 15.68 -2.66
CA GLU A 28 0.86 14.97 -2.86
C GLU A 28 0.79 14.27 -4.22
N ASP A 29 1.66 14.69 -5.15
CA ASP A 29 1.74 14.14 -6.51
C ASP A 29 0.38 14.12 -7.25
N GLY A 30 -0.46 15.14 -7.05
CA GLY A 30 -1.80 15.24 -7.65
C GLY A 30 -2.87 14.40 -6.95
N THR A 31 -2.52 13.78 -5.83
CA THR A 31 -3.46 13.06 -4.96
C THR A 31 -3.81 13.95 -3.77
N PRO A 32 -5.08 14.31 -3.56
CA PRO A 32 -5.50 15.00 -2.36
C PRO A 32 -5.48 14.07 -1.14
N HIS A 33 -4.88 14.51 -0.06
CA HIS A 33 -4.81 13.81 1.23
C HIS A 33 -5.42 14.65 2.35
N ARG A 34 -6.07 13.99 3.31
CA ARG A 34 -6.52 14.63 4.56
C ARG A 34 -6.05 13.88 5.80
N GLU A 35 -5.79 14.61 6.87
CA GLU A 35 -5.35 14.08 8.17
C GLU A 35 -6.01 14.81 9.34
N CYS A 36 -6.43 14.10 10.38
CA CYS A 36 -6.90 14.66 11.64
C CYS A 36 -5.76 14.81 12.64
N VAL A 37 -5.55 16.02 13.19
CA VAL A 37 -4.54 16.26 14.23
C VAL A 37 -4.89 15.69 15.59
N ALA A 38 -6.18 15.42 15.86
CA ALA A 38 -6.63 14.97 17.17
C ALA A 38 -6.54 13.46 17.35
N CYS A 39 -6.93 12.67 16.33
CA CYS A 39 -6.93 11.20 16.41
C CYS A 39 -5.95 10.51 15.45
N GLY A 40 -5.28 11.26 14.58
CA GLY A 40 -4.34 10.69 13.59
C GLY A 40 -5.00 10.00 12.40
N TYR A 41 -6.31 10.14 12.22
CA TYR A 41 -7.01 9.65 11.03
C TYR A 41 -6.39 10.23 9.76
N ALA A 42 -6.07 9.40 8.76
CA ALA A 42 -5.55 9.83 7.46
C ALA A 42 -6.33 9.17 6.32
N ASP A 43 -6.61 9.92 5.27
CA ASP A 43 -7.34 9.42 4.10
C ASP A 43 -6.82 10.03 2.79
N THR A 44 -6.83 9.21 1.75
CA THR A 44 -6.53 9.57 0.35
C THR A 44 -7.83 9.81 -0.38
N LEU A 45 -7.96 10.96 -1.03
CA LEU A 45 -9.13 11.32 -1.81
C LEU A 45 -8.83 11.16 -3.31
N ASN A 46 -9.85 10.81 -4.11
CA ASN A 46 -9.75 10.86 -5.57
C ASN A 46 -9.95 12.30 -6.08
N ALA A 47 -9.80 12.52 -7.39
CA ALA A 47 -10.06 13.81 -8.03
C ALA A 47 -11.50 14.34 -7.83
N GLN A 48 -12.45 13.48 -7.45
CA GLN A 48 -13.82 13.85 -7.12
C GLN A 48 -14.04 14.13 -5.62
N GLY A 49 -12.98 14.10 -4.80
CA GLY A 49 -13.05 14.37 -3.36
C GLY A 49 -13.66 13.24 -2.54
N GLN A 50 -13.75 12.02 -3.09
CA GLN A 50 -14.23 10.84 -2.37
C GLN A 50 -13.05 10.09 -1.75
N SER A 51 -13.26 9.53 -0.55
CA SER A 51 -12.31 8.63 0.09
C SER A 51 -12.03 7.45 -0.83
N VAL A 52 -10.76 7.16 -1.10
CA VAL A 52 -10.33 5.97 -1.84
C VAL A 52 -9.83 4.97 -0.80
N PRO A 53 -10.65 3.97 -0.41
CA PRO A 53 -10.16 2.91 0.46
C PRO A 53 -9.02 2.21 -0.25
N LYS A 54 -7.86 2.12 0.41
CA LYS A 54 -6.80 1.23 -0.05
C LYS A 54 -7.39 -0.19 -0.07
N GLU A 55 -7.35 -0.84 -1.24
CA GLU A 55 -7.88 -2.18 -1.47
C GLU A 55 -7.57 -3.08 -0.26
N LEU A 56 -8.62 -3.57 0.41
CA LEU A 56 -8.46 -4.47 1.55
C LEU A 56 -7.79 -5.73 1.03
N GLY A 57 -6.68 -6.12 1.67
CA GLY A 57 -5.96 -7.36 1.34
C GLY A 57 -6.80 -8.58 1.66
N THR A 58 -7.69 -8.96 0.75
CA THR A 58 -8.47 -10.19 0.86
C THR A 58 -7.60 -11.38 0.46
N ARG A 59 -7.98 -12.60 0.91
CA ARG A 59 -7.25 -13.84 0.64
C ARG A 59 -6.94 -14.09 -0.86
N VAL A 60 -7.72 -13.47 -1.75
CA VAL A 60 -7.60 -13.59 -3.20
C VAL A 60 -6.73 -12.49 -3.84
N ASN A 61 -6.54 -11.36 -3.15
CA ASN A 61 -5.72 -10.23 -3.60
C ASN A 61 -4.31 -10.30 -2.97
N ARG A 62 -3.69 -11.50 -2.98
CA ARG A 62 -2.28 -11.64 -2.61
C ARG A 62 -1.45 -11.55 -3.88
N ALA A 63 -0.74 -10.43 -4.06
CA ALA A 63 0.28 -10.33 -5.11
C ALA A 63 1.25 -11.52 -4.96
N GLU A 64 1.35 -12.30 -6.02
CA GLU A 64 2.14 -13.52 -6.02
C GLU A 64 3.60 -13.17 -5.67
N PRO A 65 4.19 -13.80 -4.63
CA PRO A 65 5.59 -13.54 -4.32
C PRO A 65 6.42 -13.98 -5.53
N LYS A 66 7.13 -13.02 -6.14
CA LYS A 66 8.05 -13.26 -7.24
C LYS A 66 8.89 -14.50 -6.90
N PRO A 67 8.78 -15.61 -7.66
CA PRO A 67 9.45 -16.84 -7.28
C PRO A 67 10.95 -16.57 -7.19
N ALA A 68 11.52 -16.81 -6.02
CA ALA A 68 12.97 -16.83 -5.85
C ALA A 68 13.51 -17.83 -6.87
N ALA A 69 14.39 -17.38 -7.75
CA ALA A 69 14.96 -18.19 -8.81
C ALA A 69 15.49 -19.51 -8.21
N SER A 70 14.78 -20.61 -8.44
CA SER A 70 15.21 -21.92 -7.97
C SER A 70 16.49 -22.27 -8.74
N LYS A 71 17.60 -22.30 -8.00
CA LYS A 71 18.88 -22.80 -8.50
C LYS A 71 18.73 -24.31 -8.64
N GLY A 72 18.21 -24.78 -9.77
CA GLY A 72 18.15 -26.20 -10.09
C GLY A 72 19.57 -26.78 -10.03
N GLN A 73 19.80 -27.79 -9.19
CA GLN A 73 21.06 -28.51 -9.17
C GLN A 73 20.99 -29.66 -10.17
N PRO A 74 21.95 -29.78 -11.11
CA PRO A 74 21.98 -30.90 -12.05
C PRO A 74 22.38 -32.17 -11.30
N VAL A 75 21.54 -33.21 -11.42
CA VAL A 75 21.86 -34.55 -10.93
C VAL A 75 22.92 -35.15 -11.84
N GLN A 76 24.10 -35.46 -11.30
CA GLN A 76 25.13 -36.18 -12.04
C GLN A 76 24.79 -37.67 -12.07
N PHE A 77 24.48 -38.17 -13.25
CA PHE A 77 24.23 -39.58 -13.49
C PHE A 77 25.57 -40.30 -13.66
N PHE A 78 25.92 -41.16 -12.71
CA PHE A 78 27.07 -42.05 -12.86
C PHE A 78 26.60 -43.32 -13.58
N PRO A 79 27.18 -43.66 -14.75
CA PRO A 79 26.80 -44.87 -15.46
C PRO A 79 27.05 -46.09 -14.58
N ASN A 80 26.00 -46.91 -14.42
CA ASN A 80 25.99 -48.06 -13.54
C ASN A 80 27.01 -49.11 -14.03
N PRO A 81 28.08 -49.41 -13.26
CA PRO A 81 29.16 -50.30 -13.69
C PRO A 81 28.78 -51.79 -13.73
N LYS A 82 27.53 -52.15 -13.42
CA LYS A 82 27.04 -53.55 -13.41
C LYS A 82 26.21 -53.95 -14.64
N LEU A 83 26.05 -53.10 -15.64
CA LEU A 83 25.56 -53.53 -16.96
C LEU A 83 26.71 -54.20 -17.74
N LYS A 84 27.01 -55.44 -17.39
CA LYS A 84 27.84 -56.32 -18.21
C LYS A 84 26.97 -56.96 -19.30
N LYS A 85 27.24 -56.54 -20.54
CA LYS A 85 26.82 -57.09 -21.85
C LYS A 85 25.32 -57.12 -22.16
#